data_AF-A0A5C6GKC2-F1
#
_entry.id   AF-A0A5C6GKC2-F1
#
_cell.length_a   1.000
_cell.length_b   1.000
_cell.length_c   1.000
_cell.angle_alpha   90.00
_cell.angle_beta   90.00
_cell.angle_gamma   90.00
#
_symmetry.space_group_name_H-M   'P 1'
#
loop_
_entity.id
_entity.type
_entity.pdbx_description
1 polymer ?
#
loop_
_entity_poly.entity_id
_entity_poly.type
_entity_poly.pdbx_seq_one_letter_code
_entity_poly.pdbx_strand_id
1 'polypeptide(L)'
;MSRGQTRTSVRFSTYSMTPSFTPTVQTTDDSVQAEIRDIASNLDRMENKALSSQRVMLTDEKTDNMSKLALGAKLDRALGRRMSGQDAVMRPRRNVSVGVTTSEKVLSEKA
;
A
#
# COMPACT_ATOMS: atom_id res chain seq x y z
N MET A 1 -40.03 -22.71 31.10
CA MET A 1 -40.23 -23.07 29.68
C MET A 1 -39.24 -22.29 28.83
N SER A 2 -38.10 -22.89 28.47
CA SER A 2 -37.13 -22.29 27.55
C SER A 2 -37.30 -22.97 26.19
N ARG A 3 -37.80 -22.25 25.20
CA ARG A 3 -37.92 -22.73 23.81
C ARG A 3 -36.54 -22.58 23.15
N GLY A 4 -35.83 -23.69 22.99
CA GLY A 4 -34.63 -23.76 22.16
C GLY A 4 -35.01 -23.56 20.70
N GLN A 5 -34.53 -22.48 20.10
CA GLN A 5 -34.67 -22.19 18.67
C GLN A 5 -33.68 -23.06 17.87
N THR A 6 -34.18 -23.93 17.00
CA THR A 6 -33.39 -24.67 16.01
C THR A 6 -32.88 -23.72 14.93
N ARG A 7 -31.57 -23.44 14.93
CA ARG A 7 -30.91 -22.63 13.90
C ARG A 7 -30.77 -23.43 12.61
N THR A 8 -31.72 -23.31 11.69
CA THR A 8 -31.68 -23.91 10.34
C THR A 8 -30.91 -23.03 9.34
N SER A 9 -29.75 -22.49 9.72
CA SER A 9 -28.94 -21.72 8.78
C SER A 9 -27.78 -22.57 8.28
N VAL A 10 -28.01 -23.36 7.23
CA VAL A 10 -26.91 -23.93 6.46
C VAL A 10 -26.34 -22.80 5.61
N ARG A 11 -25.24 -22.19 6.07
CA ARG A 11 -24.53 -21.15 5.33
C ARG A 11 -23.69 -21.80 4.23
N PHE A 12 -24.26 -21.92 3.04
CA PHE A 12 -23.48 -22.20 1.84
C PHE A 12 -23.01 -20.88 1.23
N SER A 13 -21.82 -20.43 1.62
CA SER A 13 -21.19 -19.26 0.99
C SER A 13 -19.68 -19.49 0.92
N THR A 14 -19.26 -20.32 -0.02
CA THR A 14 -17.87 -20.43 -0.45
C THR A 14 -17.77 -19.72 -1.79
N TYR A 15 -17.16 -18.54 -1.81
CA TYR A 15 -16.77 -17.90 -3.06
C TYR A 15 -15.64 -18.74 -3.68
N SER A 16 -15.96 -19.56 -4.67
CA SER A 16 -14.98 -20.25 -5.50
C SER A 16 -14.36 -19.25 -6.47
N MET A 17 -13.06 -18.98 -6.32
CA MET A 17 -12.26 -18.18 -7.26
C MET A 17 -11.64 -19.02 -8.38
N THR A 18 -11.98 -20.32 -8.46
CA THR A 18 -11.45 -21.20 -9.50
C THR A 18 -12.46 -21.28 -10.66
N PRO A 19 -12.09 -20.91 -11.90
CA PRO A 19 -12.96 -21.13 -13.04
C PRO A 19 -13.16 -22.64 -13.22
N SER A 20 -14.39 -23.12 -13.13
CA SER A 20 -14.72 -24.51 -13.45
C SER A 20 -14.63 -24.70 -14.96
N PHE A 21 -13.56 -25.35 -15.42
CA PHE A 21 -13.43 -25.76 -16.82
C PHE A 21 -14.26 -27.02 -17.05
N THR A 22 -15.59 -26.88 -17.04
CA THR A 22 -16.48 -27.95 -17.51
C THR A 22 -16.41 -27.97 -19.04
N PRO A 23 -15.93 -29.05 -19.67
CA PRO A 23 -15.94 -29.15 -21.13
C PRO A 23 -17.39 -29.12 -21.61
N THR A 24 -17.77 -28.06 -22.31
CA THR A 24 -19.09 -27.94 -22.94
C THR A 24 -19.17 -29.05 -23.98
N VAL A 25 -19.90 -30.11 -23.66
CA VAL A 25 -20.36 -31.09 -24.64
C VAL A 25 -21.03 -30.28 -25.75
N GLN A 26 -20.66 -30.53 -27.01
CA GLN A 26 -21.32 -29.92 -28.17
C GLN A 26 -22.79 -30.34 -28.16
N THR A 27 -23.63 -29.63 -27.42
CA THR A 27 -25.08 -29.84 -27.40
C THR A 27 -25.63 -29.20 -28.66
N THR A 28 -26.11 -30.03 -29.57
CA THR A 28 -26.78 -29.67 -30.83
C THR A 28 -28.18 -29.08 -30.60
N ASP A 29 -28.58 -28.85 -29.35
CA ASP A 29 -29.87 -28.24 -28.99
C ASP A 29 -29.77 -26.71 -29.00
N ASP A 30 -30.57 -26.08 -29.87
CA ASP A 30 -30.66 -24.64 -30.04
C ASP A 30 -31.02 -23.88 -28.74
N SER A 31 -31.70 -24.53 -27.77
CA SER A 31 -32.11 -23.88 -26.52
C SER A 31 -30.94 -23.56 -25.60
N VAL A 32 -29.95 -24.45 -25.50
CA VAL A 32 -28.76 -24.23 -24.66
C VAL A 32 -27.91 -23.09 -25.24
N GLN A 33 -27.84 -22.99 -26.57
CA GLN A 33 -27.17 -21.86 -27.22
C GLN A 33 -27.92 -20.54 -27.04
N ALA A 34 -29.26 -20.56 -27.02
CA ALA A 34 -30.07 -19.38 -26.75
C ALA A 34 -29.82 -18.83 -25.34
N GLU A 35 -29.80 -19.70 -24.33
CA GLU A 35 -29.52 -19.32 -22.94
C GLU A 35 -28.12 -18.70 -22.78
N ILE A 36 -27.10 -19.27 -23.42
CA ILE A 36 -25.73 -18.74 -23.40
C ILE A 36 -25.67 -17.33 -24.02
N ARG A 37 -26.39 -17.08 -25.11
CA ARG A 37 -26.46 -15.76 -25.75
C ARG A 37 -27.15 -14.74 -24.85
N ASP A 38 -28.24 -15.12 -24.19
CA ASP A 38 -28.95 -14.26 -23.26
C ASP A 38 -28.09 -13.91 -22.05
N ILE A 39 -27.38 -14.88 -21.48
CA ILE A 39 -26.41 -14.66 -20.40
C ILE A 39 -25.31 -13.70 -20.85
N ALA A 40 -24.70 -13.93 -22.02
CA ALA A 40 -23.66 -13.05 -22.55
C ALA A 40 -24.15 -11.61 -22.76
N SER A 41 -25.36 -11.45 -23.29
CA SER A 41 -25.97 -10.12 -23.52
C SER A 41 -26.24 -9.37 -22.22
N ASN A 42 -26.69 -10.08 -21.17
CA ASN A 42 -26.96 -9.47 -19.88
C ASN A 42 -25.66 -9.14 -19.14
N LEU A 43 -24.62 -9.95 -19.30
CA LEU A 43 -23.30 -9.67 -18.73
C LEU A 43 -22.68 -8.40 -19.33
N ASP A 44 -22.76 -8.20 -20.64
CA ASP A 44 -22.28 -6.98 -21.32
C ASP A 44 -23.07 -5.73 -20.88
N ARG A 45 -24.37 -5.87 -20.59
CA ARG A 45 -25.17 -4.77 -20.01
C ARG A 45 -24.81 -4.46 -18.56
N MET A 46 -24.38 -5.46 -17.80
CA MET A 46 -23.92 -5.28 -16.42
C MET A 46 -22.51 -4.69 -16.34
N GLU A 47 -21.75 -4.72 -17.44
CA GLU A 47 -20.43 -4.09 -17.50
C GLU A 47 -20.55 -2.56 -17.38
N ASN A 48 -19.99 -2.01 -16.31
CA ASN A 48 -19.88 -0.57 -16.15
C ASN A 48 -18.62 -0.04 -16.87
N LYS A 49 -18.81 0.35 -18.14
CA LYS A 49 -17.76 0.89 -19.03
C LYS A 49 -17.14 2.22 -18.55
N ALA A 50 -17.81 2.92 -17.62
CA ALA A 50 -17.25 4.12 -17.02
C ALA A 50 -16.17 3.78 -15.98
N LEU A 51 -16.32 2.67 -15.24
CA LEU A 51 -15.33 2.22 -14.25
C LEU A 51 -14.06 1.69 -14.90
N SER A 52 -14.16 1.03 -16.06
CA SER A 52 -12.98 0.59 -16.82
C SER A 52 -12.17 1.79 -17.31
N SER A 53 -12.85 2.86 -17.75
CA SER A 53 -12.21 4.11 -18.18
C SER A 53 -11.60 4.92 -17.03
N GLN A 54 -12.09 4.74 -15.79
CA GLN A 54 -11.59 5.46 -14.61
C GLN A 54 -10.24 4.90 -14.10
N ARG A 55 -9.97 3.61 -14.34
CA ARG A 55 -8.70 2.99 -13.94
C ARG A 55 -7.62 3.31 -14.96
N VAL A 56 -6.84 4.34 -14.67
CA VAL A 56 -5.66 4.68 -15.48
C VAL A 56 -4.59 3.61 -15.29
N MET A 57 -4.38 2.79 -16.32
CA MET A 57 -3.19 1.96 -16.44
C MET A 57 -2.09 2.82 -17.06
N LEU A 58 -1.04 3.11 -16.29
CA LEU A 58 0.09 3.87 -16.78
C LEU A 58 0.90 3.01 -17.75
N THR A 59 1.40 3.65 -18.81
CA THR A 59 2.42 3.03 -19.66
C THR A 59 3.72 2.88 -18.85
N ASP A 60 4.58 1.95 -19.24
CA ASP A 60 5.85 1.70 -18.54
C ASP A 60 6.68 2.99 -18.42
N GLU A 61 6.76 3.78 -19.49
CA GLU A 61 7.44 5.08 -19.49
C GLU A 61 6.88 6.07 -18.44
N LYS A 62 5.56 6.11 -18.26
CA LYS A 62 4.92 6.98 -17.26
C LYS A 62 5.21 6.51 -15.84
N THR A 63 5.25 5.19 -15.64
CA THR A 63 5.61 4.57 -14.36
C THR A 63 7.06 4.87 -13.98
N ASP A 64 7.98 4.80 -14.95
CA ASP A 64 9.39 5.15 -14.75
C ASP A 64 9.58 6.63 -14.43
N ASN A 65 8.88 7.51 -15.14
CA ASN A 65 8.93 8.95 -14.88
C ASN A 65 8.40 9.30 -13.49
N MET A 66 7.28 8.69 -13.07
CA MET A 66 6.78 8.81 -11.70
C MET A 66 7.80 8.32 -10.66
N SER A 67 8.46 7.20 -10.94
CA SER A 67 9.47 6.63 -10.03
C SER A 67 10.67 7.55 -9.86
N LYS A 68 11.15 8.17 -10.95
CA LYS A 68 12.23 9.17 -10.92
C LYS A 68 11.85 10.40 -10.10
N LEU A 69 10.66 10.96 -10.33
CA LEU A 69 10.15 12.10 -9.56
C LEU A 69 10.01 11.78 -8.08
N ALA A 70 9.47 10.60 -7.75
CA ALA A 70 9.33 10.15 -6.38
C ALA A 70 10.68 9.97 -5.68
N LEU A 71 11.70 9.49 -6.39
CA LEU A 71 13.06 9.35 -5.86
C LEU A 71 13.67 10.74 -5.56
N GLY A 72 13.58 11.68 -6.49
CA GLY A 72 14.04 13.06 -6.28
C GLY A 72 13.39 13.70 -5.05
N ALA A 73 12.06 13.63 -4.95
CA ALA A 73 11.33 14.17 -3.80
C ALA A 73 11.70 13.49 -2.46
N LYS A 74 11.98 12.18 -2.47
CA LYS A 74 12.47 11.45 -1.29
C LYS A 74 13.87 11.92 -0.89
N LEU A 75 14.76 12.13 -1.87
CA LEU A 75 16.11 12.62 -1.64
C LEU A 75 16.07 14.03 -1.05
N ASP A 76 15.28 14.94 -1.62
CA ASP A 76 15.13 16.31 -1.11
C ASP A 76 14.58 16.33 0.32
N ARG A 77 13.57 15.50 0.61
CA ARG A 77 13.04 15.34 1.97
C ARG A 77 14.09 14.80 2.94
N ALA A 78 14.89 13.82 2.51
CA ALA A 78 15.94 13.23 3.34
C ALA A 78 17.06 14.24 3.61
N LEU A 79 17.49 14.97 2.59
CA LEU A 79 18.45 16.06 2.72
C LEU A 79 17.91 17.16 3.64
N GLY A 80 16.66 17.60 3.48
CA GLY A 80 16.06 18.60 4.37
C GLY A 80 16.05 18.18 5.83
N ARG A 81 15.81 16.89 6.13
CA ARG A 81 15.90 16.35 7.49
C ARG A 81 17.33 16.35 8.02
N ARG A 82 18.31 16.02 7.18
CA ARG A 82 19.72 16.02 7.56
C ARG A 82 20.20 17.46 7.77
N MET A 83 19.98 18.34 6.80
CA MET A 83 20.42 19.74 6.79
C MET A 83 19.74 20.59 7.87
N SER A 84 18.56 20.21 8.36
CA SER A 84 17.92 20.89 9.49
C SER A 84 18.71 20.72 10.79
N GLY A 85 19.20 21.83 11.35
CA GLY A 85 19.88 21.84 12.66
C GLY A 85 21.30 21.28 12.66
N GLN A 86 21.87 20.98 11.49
CA GLN A 86 23.29 20.60 11.37
C GLN A 86 24.24 21.78 11.57
N ASP A 87 23.80 23.00 11.24
CA ASP A 87 24.63 24.19 11.40
C ASP A 87 24.86 24.48 12.88
N ALA A 88 26.12 24.69 13.25
CA ALA A 88 26.50 25.00 14.62
C ALA A 88 25.94 26.38 15.02
N VAL A 89 24.95 26.40 15.92
CA VAL A 89 24.46 27.64 16.52
C VAL A 89 25.25 27.92 17.78
N MET A 90 26.06 28.98 17.76
CA MET A 90 26.76 29.47 18.95
C MET A 90 25.72 29.92 19.98
N ARG A 91 25.59 29.17 21.07
CA ARG A 91 24.72 29.54 22.20
C ARG A 91 25.57 30.14 23.31
N PRO A 92 25.15 31.26 23.91
CA PRO A 92 25.82 31.80 25.08
C PRO A 92 25.81 30.73 26.18
N ARG A 93 26.96 30.51 26.81
CA ARG A 93 27.05 29.54 27.90
C ARG A 93 26.17 30.05 29.04
N ARG A 94 25.17 29.26 29.44
CA ARG A 94 24.46 29.50 30.70
C ARG A 94 25.52 29.56 31.79
N ASN A 95 25.50 30.62 32.59
CA ASN A 95 26.34 30.78 33.77
C ASN A 95 25.98 29.67 34.77
N VAL A 96 26.48 28.46 34.53
CA VAL A 96 26.49 27.40 35.52
C VAL A 96 27.69 27.74 36.37
N SER A 97 27.45 28.19 37.59
CA SER A 97 28.41 28.10 38.68
C SER A 97 28.73 26.61 38.88
N VAL A 98 29.59 26.06 38.01
CA VAL A 98 30.12 24.71 38.12
C VAL A 98 31.10 24.76 39.27
N GLY A 99 30.72 24.12 40.38
CA GLY A 99 31.61 23.86 41.49
C GLY A 99 32.92 23.24 40.97
N VAL A 100 33.99 23.93 41.32
CA VAL A 100 35.38 23.50 41.36
C VAL A 100 35.51 22.01 41.68
N THR A 101 36.21 21.27 40.81
CA THR A 101 37.38 20.43 41.19
C THR A 101 38.20 20.15 39.93
N THR A 102 39.08 21.09 39.58
CA THR A 102 40.23 20.84 38.71
C THR A 102 41.20 19.97 39.50
N SER A 103 41.21 18.65 39.26
CA SER A 103 42.34 17.81 39.63
C SER A 103 43.46 18.06 38.62
N GLU A 104 44.29 19.08 38.89
CA GLU A 104 45.53 19.32 38.17
C GLU A 104 46.48 18.12 38.37
N LYS A 105 46.54 17.24 37.38
CA LYS A 105 47.69 16.34 37.23
C LYS A 105 48.80 17.15 36.57
N VAL A 106 49.59 17.83 37.39
CA VAL A 106 50.83 18.50 36.99
C VAL A 106 51.74 17.45 36.35
N LEU A 107 51.89 17.50 35.02
CA LEU A 107 52.94 16.80 34.30
C LEU A 107 54.18 17.68 34.36
N SER A 108 55.14 17.29 35.19
CA SER A 108 56.48 17.88 35.23
C SER A 108 57.23 17.53 33.95
N GLU A 109 57.50 18.53 33.12
CA GLU A 109 58.55 18.46 32.10
C GLU A 109 59.88 18.74 32.82
N LYS A 110 60.75 17.73 32.95
CA LYS A 110 62.11 17.90 33.45
C LYS A 110 63.05 17.89 32.24
N ALA A 111 63.73 19.02 32.09
CA ALA A 111 64.86 19.27 31.20
C ALA A 111 65.99 18.24 31.38
#